data_AF-A0A978TJ64-F1
#
_entry.id   AF-A0A978TJ64-F1
#
_cell.length_a   1.000
_cell.length_b   1.000
_cell.length_c   1.000
_cell.angle_alpha   90.00
_cell.angle_beta   90.00
_cell.angle_gamma   90.00
#
_symmetry.space_group_name_H-M   'P 1'
#
loop_
_entity.id
_entity.type
_entity.pdbx_description
1 polymer ?
#
loop_
_entity_poly.entity_id
_entity_poly.type
_entity_poly.pdbx_seq_one_letter_code
_entity_poly.pdbx_strand_id
1 'polypeptide(L)'
;MGESPAYRSPLTRDSTVTGEILKCYYAQTLFRNRYQVLRQLGQGGFGVTYLVRDLTLPGQPYCVIKQLCPKTKSEVSLQRAKVRFRREARTLASLGSHSQIPRLVDYFTIEGEFYLVQDYIQGQTLAQEVRQRGRQTEAQVKYFLSEIIPVVRFIHRNHIIHRDIKPPNIIRSSLDRRLVLIDFGAVREFLVDLEEDQARQSQASQFVGTPGFAP
;
A
#
# COMPACT_ATOMS: atom_id res chain seq x y z
N MET A 1 -28.60 23.17 0.45
CA MET A 1 -27.38 22.94 1.27
C MET A 1 -27.65 21.71 2.11
N GLY A 2 -27.16 20.55 1.69
CA GLY A 2 -27.36 19.29 2.40
C GLY A 2 -26.13 19.00 3.26
N GLU A 3 -26.32 18.88 4.56
CA GLU A 3 -25.27 18.48 5.50
C GLU A 3 -24.82 17.04 5.19
N SER A 4 -23.53 16.87 4.96
CA SER A 4 -22.91 15.55 4.81
C SER A 4 -22.86 14.87 6.17
N PRO A 5 -23.27 13.58 6.30
CA PRO A 5 -23.21 12.90 7.59
C PRO A 5 -21.76 12.77 8.05
N ALA A 6 -21.49 13.25 9.26
CA ALA A 6 -20.18 13.21 9.91
C ALA A 6 -19.65 11.77 10.00
N TYR A 7 -18.40 11.57 9.57
CA TYR A 7 -17.75 10.27 9.56
C TYR A 7 -17.24 9.97 10.98
N ARG A 8 -17.92 9.14 11.77
CA ARG A 8 -17.31 8.66 13.02
C ARG A 8 -16.33 7.53 12.67
N SER A 9 -15.06 7.66 13.06
CA SER A 9 -14.03 6.61 13.01
C SER A 9 -14.27 5.54 14.09
N PRO A 10 -14.64 4.27 13.77
CA PRO A 10 -15.20 3.39 14.81
C PRO A 10 -14.27 2.35 15.43
N LEU A 11 -12.95 2.51 15.37
CA LEU A 11 -12.05 1.57 16.06
C LEU A 11 -11.12 2.28 17.04
N THR A 12 -11.74 2.93 18.03
CA THR A 12 -11.14 3.02 19.37
C THR A 12 -11.94 2.16 20.33
N ARG A 13 -11.34 1.00 20.67
CA ARG A 13 -11.58 0.20 21.87
C ARG A 13 -13.00 -0.36 22.05
N ASP A 14 -13.29 -1.52 21.47
CA ASP A 14 -13.80 -2.66 22.26
C ASP A 14 -13.71 -3.97 21.48
N SER A 15 -13.14 -4.99 22.12
CA SER A 15 -12.77 -6.26 21.52
C SER A 15 -13.82 -7.33 21.80
N THR A 16 -15.01 -7.23 21.19
CA THR A 16 -16.03 -8.31 21.18
C THR A 16 -17.12 -8.11 20.10
N VAL A 17 -16.78 -7.56 18.94
CA VAL A 17 -17.74 -7.48 17.82
C VAL A 17 -17.69 -8.78 17.00
N THR A 18 -18.81 -9.50 16.89
CA THR A 18 -18.92 -10.74 16.11
C THR A 18 -18.73 -10.50 14.61
N GLY A 19 -18.26 -11.51 13.88
CA GLY A 19 -17.91 -11.39 12.44
C GLY A 19 -19.05 -10.94 11.53
N GLU A 20 -20.29 -11.25 11.86
CA GLU A 20 -21.48 -10.81 11.12
C GLU A 20 -21.76 -9.31 11.32
N ILE A 21 -21.56 -8.80 12.53
CA ILE A 21 -21.71 -7.37 12.83
C ILE A 21 -20.63 -6.56 12.11
N LEU A 22 -19.38 -7.03 12.09
CA LEU A 22 -18.31 -6.40 11.29
C LEU A 22 -18.63 -6.39 9.79
N LYS A 23 -19.20 -7.47 9.25
CA LYS A 23 -19.60 -7.55 7.84
C LYS A 23 -20.70 -6.54 7.50
N CYS A 24 -21.73 -6.43 8.33
CA CYS A 24 -22.79 -5.44 8.18
C CYS A 24 -22.28 -4.00 8.33
N TYR A 25 -21.38 -3.77 9.30
CA TYR A 25 -20.75 -2.48 9.54
C TYR A 25 -19.89 -2.01 8.35
N TYR A 26 -19.04 -2.89 7.80
CA TYR A 26 -18.25 -2.55 6.62
C TYR A 26 -19.15 -2.30 5.41
N ALA A 27 -20.20 -3.11 5.21
CA ALA A 27 -21.16 -2.91 4.11
C ALA A 27 -21.85 -1.53 4.14
N GLN A 28 -21.94 -0.89 5.30
CA GLN A 28 -22.49 0.46 5.47
C GLN A 28 -21.42 1.56 5.52
N THR A 29 -20.14 1.20 5.65
CA THR A 29 -19.05 2.18 5.73
C THR A 29 -18.67 2.65 4.32
N LEU A 30 -18.84 3.95 4.09
CA LEU A 30 -18.50 4.63 2.83
C LEU A 30 -17.42 5.67 3.08
N PHE A 31 -16.29 5.53 2.38
CA PHE A 31 -15.32 6.61 2.30
C PHE A 31 -15.70 7.56 1.16
N ARG A 32 -15.74 8.87 1.46
CA ARG A 32 -15.97 9.94 0.49
C ARG A 32 -17.27 9.76 -0.32
N ASN A 33 -18.30 9.13 0.27
CA ASN A 33 -19.55 8.76 -0.41
C ASN A 33 -19.36 8.02 -1.75
N ARG A 34 -18.22 7.33 -1.91
CA ARG A 34 -17.80 6.70 -3.17
C ARG A 34 -17.32 5.28 -2.96
N TYR A 35 -16.46 5.06 -1.96
CA TYR A 35 -15.80 3.78 -1.77
C TYR A 35 -16.48 3.00 -0.64
N GLN A 36 -17.22 1.96 -1.00
CA GLN A 36 -17.85 1.07 -0.04
C GLN A 36 -16.82 0.08 0.52
N VAL A 37 -16.66 0.02 1.84
CA VAL A 37 -15.76 -0.94 2.46
C VAL A 37 -16.36 -2.34 2.41
N LEU A 38 -15.56 -3.32 1.98
CA LEU A 38 -16.00 -4.72 1.93
C LEU A 38 -15.40 -5.52 3.07
N ARG A 39 -14.11 -5.35 3.30
CA ARG A 39 -13.37 -5.98 4.41
C ARG A 39 -12.00 -5.35 4.60
N GLN A 40 -11.43 -5.54 5.78
CA GLN A 40 -10.02 -5.28 6.03
C GLN A 40 -9.14 -6.36 5.37
N LEU A 41 -8.07 -5.93 4.69
CA LEU A 41 -7.04 -6.80 4.11
C LEU A 41 -5.85 -7.00 5.04
N GLY A 42 -5.54 -6.00 5.87
CA GLY A 42 -4.43 -6.07 6.80
C GLY A 42 -4.28 -4.78 7.63
N GLN A 43 -3.47 -4.88 8.68
CA GLN A 43 -3.12 -3.75 9.55
C GLN A 43 -1.63 -3.81 9.87
N GLY A 44 -0.92 -2.73 9.58
CA GLY A 44 0.53 -2.61 9.76
C GLY A 44 0.91 -1.49 10.73
N GLY A 45 2.20 -1.18 10.80
CA GLY A 45 2.71 -0.07 11.62
C GLY A 45 2.25 1.32 11.17
N PHE A 46 1.81 1.44 9.92
CA PHE A 46 1.50 2.72 9.27
C PHE A 46 0.01 2.92 9.00
N GLY A 47 -0.83 1.90 9.21
CA GLY A 47 -2.24 2.03 8.89
C GLY A 47 -3.00 0.74 8.69
N VAL A 48 -4.23 0.91 8.24
CA VAL A 48 -5.17 -0.16 7.91
C VAL A 48 -5.40 -0.18 6.40
N THR A 49 -5.41 -1.38 5.82
CA THR A 49 -5.68 -1.57 4.39
C THR A 49 -7.03 -2.24 4.22
N TYR A 50 -7.89 -1.67 3.39
CA TYR A 50 -9.24 -2.16 3.11
C TYR A 50 -9.39 -2.54 1.65
N LEU A 51 -10.15 -3.61 1.40
CA LEU A 51 -10.74 -3.88 0.10
C LEU A 51 -12.03 -3.08 0.01
N VAL A 52 -12.17 -2.29 -1.04
CA VAL A 52 -13.34 -1.46 -1.27
C VAL A 52 -13.90 -1.66 -2.68
N ARG A 53 -15.15 -1.23 -2.88
CA ARG A 53 -15.79 -1.10 -4.18
C ARG A 53 -15.99 0.37 -4.51
N ASP A 54 -15.58 0.81 -5.70
CA ASP A 54 -15.86 2.16 -6.18
C ASP A 54 -17.27 2.23 -6.78
N LEU A 55 -18.21 2.87 -6.07
CA LEU A 55 -19.62 2.93 -6.49
C LEU A 55 -19.89 3.95 -7.61
N THR A 56 -18.93 4.83 -7.91
CA THR A 56 -19.12 5.91 -8.90
C THR A 56 -18.69 5.54 -10.31
N LEU A 57 -17.84 4.50 -10.45
CA LEU A 57 -17.37 4.03 -11.75
C LEU A 57 -18.26 2.91 -12.31
N PRO A 58 -18.47 2.85 -13.64
CA PRO A 58 -19.16 1.74 -14.29
C PRO A 58 -18.52 0.39 -13.93
N GLY A 59 -19.36 -0.62 -13.71
CA GLY A 59 -18.91 -1.96 -13.31
C GLY A 59 -18.44 -2.07 -11.85
N GLN A 60 -18.42 -0.94 -11.12
CA GLN A 60 -18.07 -0.85 -9.70
C GLN A 60 -16.81 -1.65 -9.33
N PRO A 61 -15.64 -1.26 -9.88
CA PRO A 61 -14.42 -2.03 -9.71
C PRO A 61 -13.97 -2.09 -8.24
N TYR A 62 -13.23 -3.14 -7.91
CA TYR A 62 -12.59 -3.26 -6.61
C TYR A 62 -11.29 -2.44 -6.56
N CYS A 63 -11.07 -1.77 -5.44
CA CYS A 63 -9.86 -1.00 -5.15
C CYS A 63 -9.32 -1.35 -3.76
N VAL A 64 -8.09 -0.92 -3.50
CA VAL A 64 -7.50 -0.97 -2.16
C VAL A 64 -7.42 0.44 -1.60
N ILE A 65 -7.92 0.63 -0.38
CA ILE A 65 -7.70 1.86 0.39
C ILE A 65 -6.70 1.58 1.50
N LYS A 66 -5.59 2.30 1.49
CA LYS A 66 -4.69 2.41 2.65
C LYS A 66 -5.08 3.64 3.44
N GLN A 67 -5.58 3.44 4.65
CA GLN A 67 -5.82 4.51 5.62
C GLN A 67 -4.61 4.63 6.53
N LEU A 68 -4.06 5.83 6.64
CA LEU A 68 -2.99 6.11 7.59
C LEU A 68 -3.56 6.06 9.03
N CYS A 69 -3.02 5.19 9.88
CA CYS A 69 -3.39 5.10 11.29
C CYS A 69 -2.11 4.84 12.11
N PRO A 70 -1.35 5.89 12.48
CA PRO A 70 -0.12 5.69 13.23
C PRO A 70 -0.44 5.11 14.62
N LYS A 71 0.28 4.04 14.99
CA LYS A 71 0.11 3.34 16.28
C LYS A 71 0.44 4.22 17.50
N THR A 72 1.27 5.24 17.31
CA THR A 72 1.66 6.19 18.34
C THR A 72 1.19 7.59 17.96
N LYS A 73 0.58 8.30 18.90
CA LYS A 73 0.18 9.71 18.72
C LYS A 73 1.35 10.68 18.86
N SER A 74 2.61 10.21 18.83
CA SER A 74 3.73 11.14 18.88
C SER A 74 3.82 11.91 17.57
N GLU A 75 3.96 13.23 17.67
CA GLU A 75 3.98 14.13 16.51
C GLU A 75 5.02 13.68 15.47
N VAL A 76 6.20 13.27 15.94
CA VAL A 76 7.27 12.75 15.08
C VAL A 76 6.87 11.49 14.30
N SER A 77 6.09 10.58 14.90
CA SER A 77 5.64 9.36 14.20
C SER A 77 4.55 9.67 13.20
N LEU A 78 3.62 10.56 13.55
CA LEU A 78 2.57 11.04 12.67
C LEU A 78 3.16 11.75 11.43
N GLN A 79 4.12 12.65 11.63
CA GLN A 79 4.79 13.36 10.53
C GLN A 79 5.54 12.39 9.60
N ARG A 80 6.27 11.41 10.16
CA ARG A 80 6.94 10.39 9.35
C ARG A 80 5.95 9.56 8.53
N ALA A 81 4.82 9.17 9.13
CA ALA A 81 3.79 8.43 8.43
C ALA A 81 3.17 9.25 7.28
N LYS A 82 2.87 10.54 7.52
CA LYS A 82 2.40 11.48 6.49
C LYS A 82 3.39 11.64 5.33
N VAL A 83 4.69 11.76 5.64
CA VAL A 83 5.74 11.87 4.60
C VAL A 83 5.79 10.61 3.73
N ARG A 84 5.80 9.41 4.33
CA ARG A 84 5.81 8.14 3.58
C ARG A 84 4.57 7.98 2.70
N PHE A 85 3.41 8.34 3.24
CA PHE A 85 2.15 8.26 2.54
C PHE A 85 2.08 9.20 1.32
N ARG A 86 2.54 10.45 1.48
CA ARG A 86 2.65 11.40 0.37
C ARG A 86 3.68 10.96 -0.67
N ARG A 87 4.81 10.39 -0.24
CA ARG A 87 5.82 9.82 -1.15
C ARG A 87 5.25 8.67 -1.96
N GLU A 88 4.49 7.76 -1.34
CA GLU A 88 3.82 6.66 -2.05
C GLU A 88 2.86 7.19 -3.13
N ALA A 89 1.99 8.14 -2.78
CA ALA A 89 1.07 8.75 -3.74
C ALA A 89 1.81 9.40 -4.93
N ARG A 90 2.85 10.19 -4.66
CA ARG A 90 3.67 10.85 -5.70
C ARG A 90 4.40 9.85 -6.59
N THR A 91 4.98 8.81 -5.99
CA THR A 91 5.69 7.75 -6.71
C THR A 91 4.76 6.96 -7.61
N LEU A 92 3.58 6.55 -7.12
CA LEU A 92 2.61 5.85 -7.96
C LEU A 92 2.08 6.76 -9.08
N ALA A 93 1.91 8.06 -8.81
CA ALA A 93 1.52 9.02 -9.84
C ALA A 93 2.60 9.17 -10.93
N SER A 94 3.88 9.24 -10.56
CA SER A 94 4.99 9.39 -11.52
C SER A 94 5.26 8.13 -12.34
N LEU A 95 5.07 6.93 -11.73
CA LEU A 95 5.20 5.65 -12.43
C LEU A 95 4.07 5.40 -13.43
N GLY A 96 2.93 6.07 -13.28
CA GLY A 96 1.80 5.99 -14.21
C GLY A 96 1.20 4.59 -14.30
N SER A 97 0.93 4.13 -15.53
CA SER A 97 0.36 2.80 -15.78
C SER A 97 1.45 1.79 -16.10
N HIS A 98 1.52 0.70 -15.32
CA HIS A 98 2.42 -0.43 -15.57
C HIS A 98 1.77 -1.73 -15.12
N SER A 99 1.81 -2.79 -15.94
CA SER A 99 1.07 -4.04 -15.66
C SER A 99 1.49 -4.80 -14.39
N GLN A 100 2.67 -4.49 -13.84
CA GLN A 100 3.22 -5.10 -12.63
C GLN A 100 3.31 -4.12 -11.44
N ILE A 101 2.63 -2.96 -11.50
CA ILE A 101 2.59 -1.96 -10.42
C ILE A 101 1.14 -1.46 -10.31
N PRO A 102 0.53 -1.41 -9.11
CA PRO A 102 -0.81 -0.85 -8.94
C PRO A 102 -0.84 0.62 -9.36
N ARG A 103 -1.85 1.02 -10.13
CA ARG A 103 -2.06 2.44 -10.44
C ARG A 103 -2.62 3.17 -9.22
N LEU A 104 -2.23 4.44 -9.07
CA LEU A 104 -2.93 5.38 -8.19
C LEU A 104 -4.32 5.69 -8.75
N VAL A 105 -5.37 5.42 -7.98
CA VAL A 105 -6.76 5.72 -8.34
C VAL A 105 -7.19 7.08 -7.78
N ASP A 106 -6.88 7.35 -6.51
CA ASP A 106 -7.29 8.56 -5.81
C ASP A 106 -6.44 8.77 -4.55
N TYR A 107 -6.42 10.00 -4.05
CA TYR A 107 -5.71 10.39 -2.83
C TYR A 107 -6.49 11.52 -2.16
N PHE A 108 -6.89 11.35 -0.91
CA PHE A 108 -7.72 12.31 -0.21
C PHE A 108 -7.53 12.29 1.31
N THR A 109 -8.14 13.27 1.97
CA THR A 109 -8.16 13.42 3.42
C THR A 109 -9.61 13.50 3.90
N ILE A 110 -9.97 12.78 4.97
CA ILE A 110 -11.25 12.92 5.68
C ILE A 110 -10.91 13.17 7.15
N GLU A 111 -11.40 14.27 7.72
CA GLU A 111 -11.23 14.59 9.15
C GLU A 111 -9.77 14.57 9.64
N GLY A 112 -8.84 14.95 8.77
CA GLY A 112 -7.40 14.95 9.06
C GLY A 112 -6.69 13.60 8.89
N GLU A 113 -7.42 12.54 8.57
CA GLU A 113 -6.88 11.22 8.23
C GLU A 113 -6.64 11.07 6.74
N PHE A 114 -5.57 10.37 6.36
CA PHE A 114 -5.10 10.29 4.97
C PHE A 114 -5.45 8.95 4.34
N TYR A 115 -5.92 9.00 3.09
CA TYR A 115 -6.40 7.85 2.33
C TYR A 115 -5.77 7.82 0.94
N LEU A 116 -5.27 6.64 0.56
CA LEU A 116 -4.59 6.35 -0.69
C LEU A 116 -5.34 5.20 -1.33
N VAL A 117 -5.86 5.44 -2.52
CA VAL A 117 -6.65 4.47 -3.28
C VAL A 117 -5.82 3.99 -4.45
N GLN A 118 -5.69 2.68 -4.60
CA GLN A 118 -4.95 2.05 -5.69
C GLN A 118 -5.73 0.86 -6.26
N ASP A 119 -5.27 0.36 -7.41
CA ASP A 119 -5.84 -0.86 -7.99
C ASP A 119 -5.79 -2.03 -7.00
N TYR A 120 -6.85 -2.83 -6.98
CA TYR A 120 -6.86 -4.10 -6.26
C TYR A 120 -6.24 -5.21 -7.12
N ILE A 121 -5.20 -5.84 -6.59
CA ILE A 121 -4.56 -6.99 -7.24
C ILE A 121 -5.14 -8.27 -6.61
N GLN A 122 -6.02 -8.92 -7.36
CA GLN A 122 -6.59 -10.21 -6.94
C GLN A 122 -5.55 -11.31 -7.10
N GLY A 123 -5.12 -11.94 -6.00
CA GLY A 123 -4.09 -12.96 -6.05
C GLY A 123 -3.57 -13.37 -4.67
N GLN A 124 -2.46 -14.11 -4.67
CA GLN A 124 -1.74 -14.51 -3.45
C GLN A 124 -0.42 -13.75 -3.36
N THR A 125 0.00 -13.37 -2.15
CA THR A 125 1.36 -12.86 -1.97
C THR A 125 2.37 -13.99 -2.16
N LEU A 126 3.59 -13.65 -2.59
CA LEU A 126 4.67 -14.64 -2.70
C LEU A 126 4.96 -15.29 -1.34
N ALA A 127 4.78 -14.55 -0.24
CA ALA A 127 4.86 -15.12 1.11
C ALA A 127 3.83 -16.24 1.36
N GLN A 128 2.60 -16.08 0.86
CA GLN A 128 1.57 -17.12 0.93
C GLN A 128 1.91 -18.31 0.03
N GLU A 129 2.38 -18.06 -1.20
CA GLU A 129 2.79 -19.13 -2.12
C GLU A 129 3.93 -19.98 -1.53
N VAL A 130 4.96 -19.34 -0.97
CA VAL A 130 6.09 -20.04 -0.33
C VAL A 130 5.64 -20.81 0.92
N ARG A 131 4.73 -20.25 1.73
CA ARG A 131 4.19 -20.95 2.89
C ARG A 131 3.41 -22.22 2.49
N GLN A 132 2.67 -22.17 1.40
CA GLN A 132 1.86 -23.30 0.91
C GLN A 132 2.71 -24.38 0.22
N ARG A 133 3.69 -23.96 -0.58
CA ARG A 133 4.47 -24.86 -1.46
C ARG A 133 5.81 -25.29 -0.86
N GLY A 134 6.24 -24.65 0.22
CA GLY A 134 7.56 -24.84 0.79
C GLY A 134 8.67 -24.24 -0.07
N ARG A 135 9.90 -24.75 0.14
CA ARG A 135 11.10 -24.28 -0.55
C ARG A 135 10.95 -24.46 -2.06
N GLN A 136 11.29 -23.42 -2.80
CA GLN A 136 11.27 -23.45 -4.26
C GLN A 136 12.60 -24.03 -4.79
N THR A 137 12.52 -24.76 -5.89
CA THR A 137 13.69 -25.24 -6.65
C THR A 137 14.44 -24.07 -7.29
N GLU A 138 15.71 -24.28 -7.64
CA GLU A 138 16.50 -23.26 -8.33
C GLU A 138 15.83 -22.78 -9.63
N ALA A 139 15.25 -23.70 -10.40
CA ALA A 139 14.52 -23.37 -11.63
C ALA A 139 13.33 -22.43 -11.36
N GLN A 140 12.55 -22.69 -10.31
CA GLN A 140 11.44 -21.84 -9.90
C GLN A 140 11.92 -20.45 -9.43
N VAL A 141 13.04 -20.39 -8.71
CA VAL A 141 13.65 -19.12 -8.29
C VAL A 141 14.16 -18.33 -9.49
N LYS A 142 14.83 -18.97 -10.45
CA LYS A 142 15.27 -18.33 -11.71
C LYS A 142 14.09 -17.77 -12.50
N TYR A 143 13.00 -18.52 -12.60
CA TYR A 143 11.77 -18.04 -13.23
C TYR A 143 11.19 -16.82 -12.51
N PHE A 144 11.05 -16.88 -11.19
CA PHE A 144 10.63 -15.73 -10.38
C PHE A 144 11.51 -14.49 -10.60
N LEU A 145 12.83 -14.66 -10.58
CA LEU A 145 13.78 -13.58 -10.80
C LEU A 145 13.61 -12.96 -12.19
N SER A 146 13.39 -13.78 -13.23
CA SER A 146 13.15 -13.31 -14.59
C SER A 146 11.89 -12.45 -14.73
N GLU A 147 10.88 -12.64 -13.86
CA GLU A 147 9.64 -11.85 -13.85
C GLU A 147 9.74 -10.57 -13.02
N ILE A 148 10.46 -10.59 -11.89
CA ILE A 148 10.54 -9.44 -10.98
C ILE A 148 11.64 -8.45 -11.35
N ILE A 149 12.76 -8.91 -11.93
CA ILE A 149 13.87 -8.02 -12.32
C ILE A 149 13.44 -6.96 -13.34
N PRO A 150 12.60 -7.25 -14.36
CA PRO A 150 12.10 -6.22 -15.28
C PRO A 150 11.35 -5.08 -14.59
N VAL A 151 10.46 -5.37 -13.63
CA VAL A 151 9.75 -4.32 -12.89
C VAL A 151 10.70 -3.53 -11.98
N VAL A 152 11.69 -4.19 -11.36
CA VAL A 152 12.73 -3.50 -10.59
C VAL A 152 13.57 -2.58 -11.49
N ARG A 153 13.94 -3.05 -12.68
CA ARG A 153 14.65 -2.23 -13.68
C ARG A 153 13.81 -1.03 -14.12
N PHE A 154 12.50 -1.21 -14.30
CA PHE A 154 11.60 -0.12 -14.65
C PHE A 154 11.56 0.96 -13.58
N ILE A 155 11.38 0.61 -12.30
CA ILE A 155 11.35 1.62 -11.22
C ILE A 155 12.72 2.30 -11.06
N HIS A 156 13.83 1.58 -11.24
CA HIS A 156 15.17 2.16 -11.18
C HIS A 156 15.44 3.15 -12.34
N ARG A 157 14.93 2.88 -13.54
CA ARG A 157 14.99 3.83 -14.68
C ARG A 157 14.20 5.11 -14.41
N ASN A 158 13.19 5.05 -13.56
CA ASN A 158 12.43 6.20 -13.08
C ASN A 158 13.04 6.81 -11.79
N HIS A 159 14.30 6.50 -11.49
CA HIS A 159 15.03 7.02 -10.33
C HIS A 159 14.38 6.71 -8.97
N ILE A 160 13.63 5.61 -8.89
CA ILE A 160 12.94 5.15 -7.68
C ILE A 160 13.60 3.88 -7.15
N ILE A 161 13.99 3.87 -5.88
CA ILE A 161 14.40 2.65 -5.16
C ILE A 161 13.25 2.22 -4.24
N HIS A 162 12.76 0.99 -4.38
CA HIS A 162 11.64 0.52 -3.56
C HIS A 162 11.98 0.34 -2.07
N ARG A 163 13.20 -0.12 -1.74
CA ARG A 163 13.74 -0.38 -0.38
C ARG A 163 12.98 -1.38 0.51
N ASP A 164 11.90 -1.99 0.04
CA ASP A 164 11.11 -2.96 0.81
C ASP A 164 10.57 -4.09 -0.08
N ILE A 165 11.43 -4.59 -0.98
CA ILE A 165 11.12 -5.75 -1.82
C ILE A 165 11.26 -7.01 -0.95
N LYS A 166 10.12 -7.64 -0.70
CA LYS A 166 10.01 -8.86 0.12
C LYS A 166 8.79 -9.68 -0.29
N PRO A 167 8.72 -10.98 0.01
CA PRO A 167 7.61 -11.84 -0.43
C PRO A 167 6.19 -11.33 -0.05
N PRO A 168 5.97 -10.66 1.11
CA PRO A 168 4.67 -10.03 1.40
C PRO A 168 4.26 -8.90 0.44
N ASN A 169 5.22 -8.23 -0.19
CA ASN A 169 5.01 -7.06 -1.06
C ASN A 169 5.01 -7.42 -2.56
N ILE A 170 4.90 -8.71 -2.88
CA ILE A 170 4.82 -9.20 -4.26
C ILE A 170 3.57 -10.08 -4.34
N ILE A 171 2.63 -9.72 -5.21
CA ILE A 171 1.40 -10.49 -5.44
C ILE A 171 1.50 -11.21 -6.77
N ARG A 172 1.23 -12.52 -6.78
CA ARG A 172 0.94 -13.28 -7.99
C ARG A 172 -0.52 -13.07 -8.35
N SER A 173 -0.75 -12.29 -9.40
CA SER A 173 -2.09 -12.04 -9.93
C SER A 173 -2.78 -13.34 -10.33
N SER A 174 -4.03 -13.50 -9.95
CA SER A 174 -4.87 -14.64 -10.35
C SER A 174 -5.48 -14.45 -11.74
N LEU A 175 -5.50 -13.23 -12.26
CA LEU A 175 -6.08 -12.90 -13.57
C LEU A 175 -5.16 -13.33 -14.71
N ASP A 176 -3.87 -13.04 -14.60
CA ASP A 176 -2.89 -13.21 -15.68
C ASP A 176 -1.57 -13.87 -15.22
N ARG A 177 -1.51 -14.32 -13.97
CA ARG A 177 -0.34 -14.98 -13.36
C ARG A 177 0.92 -14.11 -13.30
N ARG A 178 0.86 -12.80 -13.56
CA ARG A 178 2.02 -11.92 -13.43
C ARG A 178 2.34 -11.60 -11.98
N LEU A 179 3.62 -11.33 -11.69
CA LEU A 179 4.04 -10.73 -10.43
C LEU A 179 3.76 -9.24 -10.44
N VAL A 180 3.09 -8.75 -9.42
CA VAL A 180 2.82 -7.33 -9.18
C VAL A 180 3.55 -6.90 -7.93
N LEU A 181 4.44 -5.91 -8.06
CA LEU A 181 5.16 -5.29 -6.95
C LEU A 181 4.25 -4.23 -6.32
N ILE A 182 4.06 -4.32 -5.01
CA ILE A 182 3.18 -3.42 -4.25
C ILE A 182 3.93 -2.74 -3.11
N ASP A 183 3.30 -1.73 -2.52
CA ASP A 183 3.76 -1.05 -1.30
C ASP A 183 4.98 -0.15 -1.48
N PHE A 184 4.77 0.99 -2.14
CA PHE A 184 5.79 1.99 -2.43
C PHE A 184 5.99 2.98 -1.26
N GLY A 185 5.48 2.69 -0.06
CA GLY A 185 5.60 3.56 1.12
C GLY A 185 7.01 3.73 1.69
N ALA A 186 7.94 2.86 1.30
CA ALA A 186 9.34 2.90 1.72
C ALA A 186 10.29 3.48 0.66
N VAL A 187 9.79 4.03 -0.44
CA VAL A 187 10.63 4.44 -1.58
C VAL A 187 11.63 5.56 -1.28
N ARG A 188 12.74 5.57 -2.03
CA ARG A 188 13.74 6.64 -2.13
C ARG A 188 13.73 7.18 -3.57
N GLU A 189 13.71 8.50 -3.74
CA GLU A 189 13.77 9.15 -5.06
C GLU A 189 15.16 9.78 -5.20
N PHE A 190 15.98 9.30 -6.14
CA PHE A 190 17.40 9.70 -6.20
C PHE A 190 17.59 11.21 -6.40
N LEU A 191 16.83 11.83 -7.32
CA LEU A 191 17.04 13.24 -7.67
C LEU A 191 16.60 14.18 -6.54
N VAL A 192 15.46 13.89 -5.91
CA VAL A 192 14.93 14.69 -4.80
C VAL A 192 15.80 14.57 -3.56
N ASP A 193 16.27 13.35 -3.25
CA ASP A 193 17.10 13.15 -2.06
C ASP A 193 18.56 13.64 -2.27
N LEU A 194 19.06 13.78 -3.51
CA LEU A 194 20.39 14.40 -3.76
C LEU A 194 20.39 15.91 -3.46
N GLU A 195 19.31 16.61 -3.77
CA GLU A 195 19.13 18.03 -3.42
C GLU A 195 18.95 18.21 -1.90
N GLU A 196 18.19 17.32 -1.25
CA GLU A 196 18.04 17.31 0.22
C GLU A 196 19.34 16.91 0.95
N ASP A 197 20.11 15.94 0.44
CA ASP A 197 21.38 15.48 1.03
C ASP A 197 22.48 16.54 0.87
N GLN A 198 22.50 17.33 -0.21
CA GLN A 198 23.39 18.48 -0.34
C GLN A 198 23.06 19.59 0.67
N ALA A 199 21.78 19.77 1.00
CA ALA A 199 21.33 20.70 2.04
C ALA A 199 21.50 20.14 3.48
N ARG A 200 21.66 18.83 3.64
CA ARG A 200 21.79 18.12 4.92
C ARG A 200 23.09 17.31 4.99
N GLN A 201 24.23 17.98 4.90
CA GLN A 201 25.46 17.40 5.43
C GLN A 201 25.25 17.16 6.94
N SER A 202 25.26 15.88 7.36
CA SER A 202 25.23 15.39 8.77
C SER A 202 23.90 14.89 9.35
N GLN A 203 23.10 14.07 8.65
CA GLN A 203 22.16 13.17 9.36
C GLN A 203 22.33 11.72 8.90
N ALA A 204 22.61 10.84 9.87
CA ALA A 204 22.74 9.40 9.65
C ALA A 204 21.56 8.86 8.81
N SER A 205 21.86 8.11 7.75
CA SER A 205 20.84 7.47 6.93
C SER A 205 20.03 6.52 7.81
N GLN A 206 18.83 6.92 8.18
CA GLN A 206 17.96 6.12 9.04
C GLN A 206 17.59 4.82 8.33
N PHE A 207 17.70 3.69 9.03
CA PHE A 207 17.38 2.37 8.49
C PHE A 207 15.93 2.33 7.97
N VAL A 208 15.78 2.05 6.67
CA VAL A 208 14.48 1.85 6.02
C VAL A 208 14.53 0.51 5.28
N GLY A 209 13.77 -0.45 5.77
CA GLY A 209 13.66 -1.80 5.21
C GLY A 209 13.15 -2.79 6.26
N THR A 210 12.86 -4.01 5.83
CA THR A 210 12.49 -5.10 6.75
C THR A 210 13.74 -5.87 7.16
N PRO A 211 13.99 -6.10 8.48
CA PRO A 211 15.10 -6.93 8.93
C PRO A 211 15.11 -8.30 8.23
N GLY A 212 16.28 -8.74 7.77
CA GLY A 212 16.44 -9.96 6.96
C GLY A 212 16.24 -9.78 5.45
N PHE A 213 15.80 -8.60 4.99
CA PHE A 213 15.69 -8.23 3.57
C PHE A 213 16.42 -6.92 3.23
N ALA A 214 16.81 -6.13 4.24
CA ALA A 214 17.62 -4.94 4.07
C ALA A 214 19.12 -5.29 4.19
N PRO A 215 20.00 -4.65 3.39
CA PRO A 215 21.44 -4.80 3.49
C PRO A 215 22.02 -4.16 4.77
#